data_AF-A0A183PTP8-F1
#
_entry.id   AF-A0A183PTP8-F1
#
_cell.length_a   1.000
_cell.length_b   1.000
_cell.length_c   1.000
_cell.angle_alpha   90.00
_cell.angle_beta   90.00
_cell.angle_gamma   90.00
#
_symmetry.space_group_name_H-M   'P 1'
#
loop_
_entity.id
_entity.type
_entity.pdbx_description
1 polymer ?
#
loop_
_entity_poly.entity_id
_entity_poly.type
_entity_poly.pdbx_seq_one_letter_code
_entity_poly.pdbx_strand_id
1 'polypeptide(L)'
;MVKLQDMNDGKPVNFESLYSEYLKFCRSNCPGHLYDKPVVMKALDNLIDFELIISGKAAITASTGLSTAGSNNKAIWSSSSTLPNYRPLFCYVDSDILTACLDTYPNCPVELRYWIHSRTF
;
A
#
# COMPACT_ATOMS: atom_id res chain seq x y z
N MET A 1 -1.58 -1.41 3.50
CA MET A 1 -0.47 -0.78 2.75
C MET A 1 0.40 0.06 3.66
N VAL A 2 -0.14 1.06 4.37
CA VAL A 2 0.62 1.93 5.31
C VAL A 2 1.52 1.13 6.25
N LYS A 3 0.94 0.18 7.01
CA LYS A 3 1.73 -0.75 7.84
C LYS A 3 2.83 -1.52 7.10
N LEU A 4 2.56 -1.99 5.89
CA LEU A 4 3.54 -2.75 5.10
C LEU A 4 4.68 -1.86 4.61
N GLN A 5 4.39 -0.59 4.35
CA GLN A 5 5.38 0.42 3.98
C GLN A 5 6.23 0.83 5.19
N ASP A 6 5.62 0.98 6.38
CA ASP A 6 6.33 1.20 7.64
C ASP A 6 7.29 0.04 7.95
N MET A 7 6.85 -1.21 7.75
CA MET A 7 7.68 -2.41 7.87
C MET A 7 8.82 -2.49 6.84
N ASN A 8 8.72 -1.74 5.75
CA ASN A 8 9.69 -1.74 4.64
C ASN A 8 10.57 -0.48 4.65
N ASP A 9 10.71 0.19 5.80
CA ASP A 9 11.48 1.44 5.96
C ASP A 9 11.04 2.54 4.98
N GLY A 10 9.75 2.63 4.66
CA GLY A 10 9.24 3.60 3.69
C GLY A 10 9.59 3.29 2.23
N LYS A 11 10.15 2.12 1.91
CA LYS A 11 10.44 1.75 0.52
C LYS A 11 9.15 1.36 -0.23
N PRO A 12 9.07 1.59 -1.56
CA PRO A 12 7.91 1.19 -2.35
C PRO A 12 7.67 -0.31 -2.26
N VAL A 13 6.39 -0.68 -2.18
CA VAL A 13 5.94 -2.08 -2.14
C VAL A 13 5.35 -2.47 -3.49
N ASN A 14 4.94 -3.73 -3.68
CA ASN A 14 4.23 -4.16 -4.88
C ASN A 14 2.94 -4.89 -4.50
N PHE A 15 2.08 -5.20 -5.49
CA PHE A 15 0.79 -5.81 -5.24
C PHE A 15 0.91 -7.24 -4.69
N GLU A 16 1.91 -8.03 -5.09
CA GLU A 16 2.10 -9.38 -4.56
C GLU A 16 2.38 -9.36 -3.05
N SER A 17 3.27 -8.47 -2.60
CA SER A 17 3.55 -8.30 -1.17
C SER A 17 2.32 -7.77 -0.41
N LEU A 18 1.60 -6.82 -0.99
CA LEU A 18 0.37 -6.27 -0.41
C LEU A 18 -0.70 -7.35 -0.26
N TYR A 19 -0.96 -8.12 -1.32
CA TYR A 19 -1.97 -9.17 -1.33
C TYR A 19 -1.60 -10.31 -0.38
N SER A 20 -0.32 -10.67 -0.29
CA SER A 20 0.15 -11.67 0.67
C SER A 20 -0.12 -11.25 2.11
N GLU A 21 0.14 -9.98 2.46
CA GLU A 21 -0.10 -9.46 3.80
C GLU A 21 -1.60 -9.35 4.11
N TYR A 22 -2.39 -8.91 3.13
CA TYR A 22 -3.85 -8.93 3.21
C TYR A 22 -4.41 -10.34 3.46
N LEU A 23 -3.91 -11.36 2.74
CA LEU A 23 -4.35 -12.75 2.94
C LEU A 23 -4.01 -13.26 4.34
N LYS A 24 -2.83 -12.93 4.88
CA LYS A 24 -2.47 -13.29 6.26
C LYS A 24 -3.44 -12.66 7.26
N PHE A 25 -3.74 -11.38 7.09
CA PHE A 25 -4.68 -10.67 7.95
C PHE A 25 -6.08 -11.30 7.91
N CYS A 26 -6.65 -11.48 6.70
CA CYS A 26 -8.00 -12.01 6.53
C CYS A 26 -8.14 -13.44 7.06
N ARG A 27 -7.17 -14.32 6.81
CA ARG A 27 -7.24 -15.72 7.28
C ARG A 27 -7.27 -15.83 8.80
N SER A 28 -6.56 -14.96 9.50
CA SER A 28 -6.45 -15.02 10.97
C SER A 28 -7.50 -14.20 11.70
N ASN A 29 -7.92 -13.07 11.13
CA ASN A 29 -8.73 -12.08 11.86
C ASN A 29 -10.10 -11.86 11.24
N CYS A 30 -10.22 -11.91 9.91
CA CYS A 30 -11.51 -11.61 9.26
C CYS A 30 -11.72 -12.43 7.97
N PRO A 31 -12.06 -13.72 8.09
CA PRO A 31 -12.21 -14.60 6.93
C PRO A 31 -13.38 -14.19 6.02
N GLY A 32 -14.38 -13.46 6.55
CA GLY A 32 -15.47 -12.90 5.76
C GLY A 32 -15.06 -11.81 4.77
N HIS A 33 -13.85 -11.26 4.91
CA HIS A 33 -13.27 -10.29 3.97
C HIS A 33 -12.20 -10.92 3.08
N LEU A 34 -12.15 -12.24 2.92
CA LEU A 34 -11.23 -12.93 2.02
C LEU A 34 -11.74 -12.85 0.58
N TYR A 35 -11.32 -11.84 -0.16
CA TYR A 35 -11.71 -11.62 -1.55
C TYR A 35 -10.66 -12.16 -2.53
N ASP A 36 -11.12 -12.51 -3.72
CA ASP A 36 -10.26 -12.96 -4.80
C ASP A 36 -9.32 -11.85 -5.28
N LYS A 37 -8.13 -12.27 -5.73
CA LYS A 37 -7.08 -11.39 -6.24
C LYS A 37 -7.55 -10.29 -7.21
N PRO A 38 -8.38 -10.56 -8.25
CA PRO A 38 -8.89 -9.51 -9.14
C PRO A 38 -9.75 -8.46 -8.43
N VAL A 39 -10.51 -8.84 -7.40
CA VAL A 39 -11.35 -7.90 -6.62
C VAL A 39 -10.46 -6.95 -5.83
N VAL A 40 -9.43 -7.49 -5.18
CA VAL A 40 -8.46 -6.68 -4.42
C VAL A 40 -7.63 -5.79 -5.35
N MET A 41 -7.27 -6.28 -6.53
CA MET A 41 -6.57 -5.48 -7.54
C MET A 41 -7.44 -4.32 -8.03
N LYS A 42 -8.74 -4.56 -8.26
CA LYS A 42 -9.67 -3.50 -8.64
C LYS A 42 -9.86 -2.45 -7.54
N ALA A 43 -9.89 -2.87 -6.28
CA ALA A 43 -9.93 -1.93 -5.15
C ALA A 43 -8.65 -1.08 -5.08
N LEU A 44 -7.49 -1.67 -5.36
CA LEU A 44 -6.23 -0.94 -5.48
C LEU A 44 -6.26 0.08 -6.63
N ASP A 45 -6.79 -0.28 -7.79
CA ASP A 45 -6.94 0.66 -8.92
C ASP A 45 -7.75 1.89 -8.50
N ASN A 46 -8.85 1.70 -7.78
CA ASN A 46 -9.65 2.82 -7.28
C ASN A 46 -8.86 3.73 -6.30
N LEU A 47 -8.00 3.16 -5.46
CA LEU A 47 -7.15 3.94 -4.56
C LEU A 47 -6.07 4.74 -5.32
N ILE A 48 -5.62 4.22 -6.46
CA ILE A 48 -4.72 4.94 -7.37
C ILE A 48 -5.48 6.07 -8.08
N ASP A 49 -6.71 5.81 -8.53
CA ASP A 49 -7.57 6.82 -9.16
C ASP A 49 -7.93 7.96 -8.19
N PHE A 50 -8.01 7.68 -6.88
CA PHE A 50 -8.16 8.68 -5.82
C PHE A 50 -6.85 9.35 -5.39
N GLU A 51 -5.74 9.05 -6.05
CA GLU A 51 -4.40 9.60 -5.76
C GLU A 51 -3.88 9.32 -4.33
N LEU A 52 -4.51 8.39 -3.60
CA LEU A 52 -4.04 7.96 -2.28
C LEU A 52 -2.80 7.06 -2.38
N ILE A 53 -2.63 6.42 -3.54
CA ILE A 53 -1.51 5.54 -3.86
C ILE A 53 -0.92 5.97 -5.20
N ILE A 54 0.39 6.16 -5.23
CA ILE A 54 1.13 6.33 -6.47
C ILE A 54 1.66 5.00 -6.95
N SER A 55 1.56 4.79 -8.26
CA SER A 55 2.15 3.64 -8.94
C SER A 55 3.31 4.01 -9.83
N GLY A 56 4.28 3.11 -9.83
CA GLY A 56 5.37 3.06 -10.75
C GLY A 56 6.45 4.12 -10.57
N LYS A 57 6.81 4.87 -11.62
CA LYS A 57 8.01 5.75 -11.61
C LYS A 57 7.91 6.75 -10.47
N ALA A 58 6.74 7.34 -10.37
CA ALA A 58 6.41 8.29 -9.34
C ALA A 58 6.45 7.67 -7.93
N ALA A 59 6.17 6.38 -7.76
CA ALA A 59 6.22 5.72 -6.45
C ALA A 59 7.66 5.61 -5.92
N ILE A 60 8.63 5.35 -6.81
CA ILE A 60 10.05 5.33 -6.46
C ILE A 60 10.52 6.74 -6.10
N THR A 61 10.18 7.74 -6.92
CA THR A 61 10.52 9.14 -6.63
C THR A 61 9.90 9.64 -5.33
N ALA A 62 8.67 9.21 -5.01
CA ALA A 62 7.99 9.52 -3.76
C ALA A 62 8.75 9.00 -2.55
N SER A 63 9.26 7.75 -2.62
CA SER A 63 9.98 7.13 -1.49
C SER A 63 11.33 7.77 -1.17
N THR A 64 11.98 8.43 -2.14
CA THR A 64 13.29 9.05 -1.93
C THR A 64 13.22 10.45 -1.33
N GLY A 65 12.02 10.96 -1.05
CA GLY A 65 11.81 12.35 -0.64
C GLY A 65 12.17 13.33 -1.77
N LEU A 66 11.66 14.56 -1.67
CA LEU A 66 11.96 15.66 -2.57
C LEU A 66 13.48 15.93 -2.64
N SER A 67 14.19 15.27 -3.55
CA SER A 67 15.57 15.54 -3.89
C SER A 67 15.72 15.56 -5.40
N THR A 68 15.39 16.70 -6.00
CA THR A 68 15.85 17.04 -7.37
C THR A 68 16.87 18.16 -7.29
N ALA A 69 18.08 17.81 -6.87
CA ALA A 69 19.29 18.47 -7.34
C ALA A 69 20.29 17.38 -7.76
N GLY A 70 20.23 17.02 -9.05
CA GLY A 70 21.30 16.32 -9.75
C GLY A 70 21.52 14.85 -9.39
N SER A 71 20.76 13.95 -10.00
CA SER A 71 21.28 12.59 -10.24
C SER A 71 20.77 12.05 -11.57
N ASN A 72 21.66 11.99 -12.55
CA ASN A 72 21.43 11.42 -13.89
C ASN A 72 21.36 9.88 -13.85
N ASN A 73 20.59 9.31 -12.92
CA ASN A 73 20.34 7.88 -12.91
C ASN A 73 19.07 7.62 -13.72
N LYS A 74 19.26 7.51 -15.04
CA LYS A 74 18.27 6.97 -15.97
C LYS A 74 18.06 5.50 -15.62
N ALA A 75 17.31 5.22 -14.57
CA ALA A 75 16.80 3.88 -14.28
C ALA A 75 15.86 3.52 -15.43
N ILE A 76 16.40 2.75 -16.37
CA ILE A 76 15.71 2.18 -17.51
C ILE A 76 14.70 1.19 -16.96
N TRP A 77 13.49 1.67 -16.70
CA TRP A 77 12.36 0.78 -16.58
C TRP A 77 11.28 1.33 -17.50
N SER A 78 11.10 0.60 -18.59
CA SER A 78 10.04 0.85 -19.53
C SER A 78 8.74 0.49 -18.83
N SER A 79 7.72 1.34 -18.96
CA SER A 79 6.35 1.09 -18.51
C SER A 79 5.75 -0.21 -19.06
N SER A 80 6.44 -0.84 -20.03
CA SER A 80 6.04 -2.03 -20.77
C SER A 80 6.64 -3.35 -20.25
N SER A 81 7.67 -3.37 -19.38
CA SER A 81 8.37 -4.62 -19.03
C SER A 81 8.04 -5.19 -17.64
N THR A 82 7.38 -4.43 -16.77
CA THR A 82 6.98 -4.91 -15.44
C THR A 82 5.55 -5.42 -15.49
N LEU A 83 5.35 -6.68 -15.09
CA LEU A 83 4.00 -7.22 -14.88
C LEU A 83 3.22 -6.30 -13.92
N PRO A 84 1.91 -6.06 -14.16
CA PRO A 84 1.10 -5.13 -13.35
C PRO A 84 1.22 -5.35 -11.84
N ASN A 85 1.27 -6.61 -11.40
CA ASN A 85 1.36 -6.97 -9.98
C ASN A 85 2.71 -6.62 -9.32
N TYR A 86 3.77 -6.43 -10.12
CA TYR A 86 5.12 -6.13 -9.63
C TYR A 86 5.47 -4.65 -9.76
N ARG A 87 4.52 -3.83 -10.19
CA ARG A 87 4.70 -2.40 -10.28
C ARG A 87 4.90 -1.81 -8.87
N PRO A 88 5.89 -0.93 -8.66
CA PRO A 88 6.07 -0.24 -7.38
C PRO A 88 4.83 0.57 -6.99
N LEU A 89 4.50 0.58 -5.71
CA LEU A 89 3.38 1.28 -5.09
C LEU A 89 3.88 2.02 -3.86
N PHE A 90 3.45 3.26 -3.70
CA PHE A 90 3.79 4.10 -2.55
C PHE A 90 2.55 4.86 -2.05
N CYS A 91 2.34 4.87 -0.74
CA CYS A 91 1.22 5.55 -0.09
C CYS A 91 1.75 6.77 0.67
N TYR A 92 1.06 7.90 0.53
CA TYR A 92 1.34 9.11 1.31
C TYR A 92 0.52 9.23 2.59
N VAL A 93 -0.35 8.26 2.85
CA VAL A 93 -1.20 8.31 4.04
C VAL A 93 -0.34 7.96 5.25
N ASP A 94 -0.16 8.93 6.12
CA ASP A 94 0.53 8.73 7.40
C ASP A 94 -0.26 7.77 8.30
N SER A 95 0.48 6.98 9.08
CA SER A 95 -0.09 5.99 10.01
C SER A 95 -1.02 6.63 11.05
N ASP A 96 -0.67 7.82 11.55
CA ASP A 96 -1.47 8.56 12.51
C ASP A 96 -2.81 9.03 11.92
N ILE A 97 -2.78 9.53 10.68
CA ILE A 97 -3.99 9.97 9.97
C ILE A 97 -4.90 8.77 9.70
N LEU A 98 -4.34 7.66 9.21
CA LEU A 98 -5.11 6.44 8.96
C LEU A 98 -5.77 5.91 10.24
N THR A 99 -5.05 5.92 11.36
CA THR A 99 -5.56 5.47 12.66
C THR A 99 -6.72 6.35 13.11
N ALA A 100 -6.57 7.67 13.08
CA ALA A 100 -7.64 8.61 13.44
C ALA A 100 -8.88 8.48 12.53
N CYS A 101 -8.67 8.28 11.23
CA CYS A 101 -9.76 8.03 10.28
C CYS A 101 -10.51 6.73 10.60
N LEU A 102 -9.79 5.63 10.86
CA LEU A 102 -10.42 4.35 11.22
C LEU A 102 -11.17 4.42 12.55
N ASP A 103 -10.71 5.26 13.48
CA ASP A 103 -11.37 5.43 14.77
C ASP A 103 -12.69 6.19 14.69
N THR A 104 -12.82 7.06 13.71
CA THR A 104 -14.03 7.86 13.45
C THR A 104 -14.92 7.24 12.38
N TYR A 105 -14.47 6.19 11.70
CA TYR A 105 -15.22 5.56 10.61
C TYR A 105 -16.48 4.83 11.12
N PRO A 106 -17.67 5.16 10.59
CA PRO A 106 -18.92 4.57 11.05
C PRO A 106 -18.96 3.07 10.71
N ASN A 107 -19.40 2.25 11.68
CA ASN A 107 -19.49 0.79 11.53
C ASN A 107 -18.17 0.12 11.13
N CYS A 108 -17.02 0.67 11.55
CA CYS A 108 -15.72 0.06 11.30
C CYS A 108 -15.62 -1.31 12.00
N PRO A 109 -15.28 -2.40 11.26
CA PRO A 109 -15.05 -3.71 11.86
C PRO A 109 -14.01 -3.64 12.98
N VAL A 110 -14.34 -4.28 14.10
CA VAL A 110 -13.53 -4.21 15.32
C VAL A 110 -12.14 -4.83 15.08
N GLU A 111 -12.06 -5.87 14.27
CA GLU A 111 -10.83 -6.54 13.87
C GLU A 111 -9.88 -5.61 13.11
N LEU A 112 -10.42 -4.71 12.28
CA LEU A 112 -9.62 -3.69 11.59
C LEU A 112 -9.10 -2.63 12.56
N ARG A 113 -9.90 -2.21 13.55
CA ARG A 113 -9.46 -1.28 14.61
C ARG A 113 -8.38 -1.89 15.49
N TYR A 114 -8.52 -3.15 15.88
CA TYR A 114 -7.45 -3.86 16.59
C TYR A 114 -6.20 -4.01 15.73
N TRP A 115 -6.38 -4.30 14.45
CA TRP A 115 -5.24 -4.47 13.56
C TRP A 115 -4.50 -3.16 13.32
N ILE A 116 -5.12 -1.99 13.19
CA ILE A 116 -4.36 -0.75 13.01
C ILE A 116 -3.57 -0.38 14.27
N HIS A 117 -4.11 -0.62 15.46
CA HIS A 117 -3.46 -0.34 16.75
C HIS A 117 -2.44 -1.40 17.19
N SER A 118 -2.46 -2.60 16.60
CA SER A 118 -1.50 -3.64 16.97
C SER A 118 -0.09 -3.20 16.57
N ARG A 119 0.87 -3.36 17.47
CA ARG A 119 2.29 -3.28 17.08
C ARG A 119 2.60 -4.54 16.30
N THR A 120 2.68 -4.43 14.98
CA THR A 120 3.26 -5.48 14.13
C THR A 120 4.75 -5.53 14.47
N PHE A 121 5.15 -6.52 15.26
CA PHE A 121 6.55 -6.93 15.45
C PHE A 121 6.86 -8.07 14.47
#